data_AF-A0A7C3YN29-F1
#
_entry.id   AF-A0A7C3YN29-F1
#
_cell.length_a   1.000
_cell.length_b   1.000
_cell.length_c   1.000
_cell.angle_alpha   90.00
_cell.angle_beta   90.00
_cell.angle_gamma   90.00
#
_symmetry.space_group_name_H-M   'P 1'
#
loop_
_entity.id
_entity.type
_entity.pdbx_description
1 polymer ?
#
loop_
_entity_poly.entity_id
_entity_poly.type
_entity_poly.pdbx_seq_one_letter_code
_entity_poly.pdbx_strand_id
1 'polypeptide(L)' 'MSKLVGVAEAAEFLGVSKSTLRRWEREGKLLPDERTPGGQRRYDLA' A
#
# COMPACT_ATOMS: atom_id res chain seq x y z
N MET A 1 -2.06 17.26 0.33
CA MET A 1 -2.39 16.56 1.58
C MET A 1 -2.02 15.11 1.34
N SER A 2 -1.00 14.59 2.03
CA SER A 2 -0.66 13.17 1.95
C SER A 2 -1.80 12.35 2.57
N LYS A 3 -2.51 11.60 1.73
CA LYS A 3 -3.58 10.71 2.21
C LYS A 3 -2.97 9.34 2.34
N LEU A 4 -2.58 8.99 3.57
CA LEU A 4 -2.10 7.65 3.88
C LEU A 4 -3.28 6.67 3.89
N VAL A 5 -3.32 5.80 2.89
CA VAL A 5 -4.39 4.83 2.70
C VAL A 5 -3.93 3.41 3.04
N GLY A 6 -4.89 2.55 3.38
CA GLY A 6 -4.59 1.13 3.58
C GLY A 6 -4.34 0.39 2.27
N VAL A 7 -3.86 -0.86 2.39
CA VAL A 7 -3.63 -1.77 1.24
C VAL A 7 -4.86 -1.96 0.34
N ALA A 8 -6.06 -1.82 0.89
CA ALA A 8 -7.30 -2.01 0.13
C ALA A 8 -7.57 -0.84 -0.82
N GLU A 9 -7.53 0.38 -0.28
CA GLU A 9 -7.75 1.60 -1.06
C GLU A 9 -6.58 1.85 -2.02
N ALA A 10 -5.33 1.54 -1.63
CA ALA A 10 -4.20 1.56 -2.55
C ALA A 10 -4.38 0.59 -3.73
N ALA A 11 -4.90 -0.62 -3.48
CA ALA A 11 -5.13 -1.60 -4.52
C ALA A 11 -6.25 -1.15 -5.47
N GLU A 12 -7.33 -0.58 -4.95
CA GLU A 12 -8.42 -0.01 -5.73
C GLU A 12 -7.96 1.17 -6.59
N PHE A 13 -7.20 2.09 -6.01
CA PHE A 13 -6.62 3.24 -6.73
C PHE A 13 -5.70 2.81 -7.88
N LEU A 14 -4.85 1.80 -7.63
CA LEU A 14 -3.92 1.27 -8.64
C LEU A 14 -4.57 0.29 -9.62
N GLY A 15 -5.86 -0.04 -9.45
CA GLY A 15 -6.57 -0.99 -10.31
C GLY A 15 -6.03 -2.43 -10.23
N VAL A 16 -5.42 -2.81 -9.10
CA VAL A 16 -4.84 -4.14 -8.90
C VAL A 16 -5.51 -4.86 -7.73
N SER A 17 -5.28 -6.17 -7.62
CA SER A 17 -5.72 -6.91 -6.43
C SER A 17 -4.82 -6.61 -5.23
N LYS A 18 -5.35 -6.75 -4.02
CA LYS A 18 -4.57 -6.65 -2.76
C LYS A 18 -3.40 -7.65 -2.72
N SER A 19 -3.54 -8.81 -3.38
CA SER A 19 -2.47 -9.81 -3.45
C SER A 19 -1.36 -9.39 -4.41
N THR A 20 -1.67 -8.74 -5.53
CA THR A 20 -0.68 -8.11 -6.42
C THR A 20 0.11 -7.04 -5.68
N LEU A 21 -0.57 -6.19 -4.91
CA LEU A 21 0.08 -5.12 -4.17
C LEU A 21 1.05 -5.67 -3.09
N ARG A 22 0.65 -6.73 -2.36
CA ARG A 22 1.53 -7.46 -1.43
C ARG A 22 2.68 -8.18 -2.15
N ARG A 23 2.48 -8.61 -3.40
CA ARG A 23 3.54 -9.22 -4.21
C ARG A 23 4.57 -8.18 -4.60
N TRP A 24 4.15 -6.99 -5.01
CA TRP A 24 5.05 -5.89 -5.33
C TRP A 24 5.89 -5.46 -4.13
N GLU A 25 5.31 -5.43 -2.93
CA GLU A 25 6.06 -5.20 -1.69
C GLU A 25 7.15 -6.26 -1.47
N ARG A 26 6.84 -7.55 -1.63
CA ARG A 26 7.84 -8.63 -1.51
C ARG A 26 8.93 -8.55 -2.58
N GLU A 27 8.57 -8.08 -3.78
CA GLU A 27 9.48 -7.88 -4.90
C GLU A 27 10.24 -6.54 -4.81
N GLY A 28 9.96 -5.69 -3.82
CA GLY A 28 10.56 -4.36 -3.67
C GLY A 28 10.10 -3.32 -4.70
N LYS A 29 9.04 -3.60 -5.47
CA LYS A 29 8.50 -2.72 -6.51
C LYS A 29 7.62 -1.60 -5.96
N LEU A 30 6.93 -1.86 -4.86
CA LEU A 30 6.08 -0.89 -4.18
C LEU A 30 6.18 -1.15 -2.68
N LEU A 31 6.85 -0.26 -1.96
CA LEU A 31 6.95 -0.34 -0.50
C LEU A 31 5.90 0.57 0.14
N PRO A 32 5.33 0.20 1.29
CA PRO A 32 4.49 1.09 2.06
C PRO A 32 5.33 2.24 2.61
N ASP A 33 4.83 3.47 2.49
CA ASP A 33 5.47 4.69 3.00
C ASP A 33 5.52 4.69 4.53
N GLU A 34 4.49 4.13 5.17
CA GLU A 34 4.44 4.00 6.62
C GLU A 34 3.92 2.62 7.05
N ARG A 35 4.45 2.14 8.17
CA ARG A 35 3.87 1.02 8.91
C ARG A 35 3.39 1.51 10.26
N THR A 36 2.12 1.27 10.56
CA THR A 36 1.60 1.57 11.90
C THR A 36 2.23 0.65 12.93
N PRO A 37 2.22 0.99 14.23
CA PRO A 37 2.69 0.11 15.31
C PRO A 37 2.02 -1.28 15.30
N GLY A 38 0.78 -1.36 14.82
CA GLY A 38 0.04 -2.61 14.63
C GLY A 38 0.41 -3.40 13.37
N GLY A 39 1.46 -2.99 12.64
CA GLY A 39 1.93 -3.66 11.43
C GLY A 39 1.07 -3.44 10.18
N GLN A 40 0.16 -2.47 10.22
CA GLN A 40 -0.65 -2.15 9.04
C GLN A 40 0.15 -1.31 8.05
N ARG A 41 -0.01 -1.62 6.77
CA ARG A 41 0.63 -0.90 5.66
C ARG A 41 -0.16 0.37 5.35
N ARG A 42 0.56 1.46 5.15
CA ARG A 42 0.04 2.74 4.67
C ARG A 42 0.80 3.14 3.41
N TYR A 43 0.05 3.57 2.41
CA TYR A 43 0.55 4.05 1.13
C TYR A 43 0.14 5.50 0.97
N ASP A 44 1.07 6.36 0.58
CA ASP A 44 0.76 7.71 0.13
C ASP A 44 0.34 7.66 -1.34
N LEU A 45 -0.86 8.19 -1.63
CA LEU A 45 -1.39 8.28 -3.00
C LEU A 45 -1.38 9.72 -3.54
N ALA A 46 -0.72 10.64 -2.83
CA ALA A 46 -0.61 12.06 -3.20
C ALA A 46 0.48 12.34 -4.25
#